data_AF-A0A6P0MW21-F1
#
_entry.id   AF-A0A6P0MW21-F1
#
_cell.length_a   1.000
_cell.length_b   1.000
_cell.length_c   1.000
_cell.angle_alpha   90.00
_cell.angle_beta   90.00
_cell.angle_gamma   90.00
#
_symmetry.space_group_name_H-M   'P 1'
#
loop_
_entity.id
_entity.type
_entity.pdbx_description
1 polymer ?
#
loop_
_entity_poly.entity_id
_entity_poly.type
_entity_poly.pdbx_seq_one_letter_code
_entity_poly.pdbx_strand_id
1 'polypeptide(L)'
;MVNIGIAGLILYHFYNHKLFIFGWFAALFWLLNRWTLYVTIDASIDFLAIFFFILSLMLLPKHKFTAFLMFSLSLGIKQIAIFLVPLYLIWAWQSSEDNPVKDTFIALLLILVIPGITSLPFILWNSEGFFKSILFSATRNPDGHVNAPSLDGLITLSHPDFVGIKAKLPMLLVMSLVFLSAMKRQIGIYTSALLTMSVFLQFNSVIFNQYFCWVVPLLPLASCEILPKKDAK
;
A
#
# COMPACT_ATOMS: atom_id res chain seq x y z
N MET A 1 -0.74 19.89 -7.50
CA MET A 1 -0.36 20.36 -6.15
C MET A 1 -0.04 19.21 -5.18
N VAL A 2 -0.86 18.15 -5.09
CA VAL A 2 -0.62 17.02 -4.16
C VAL A 2 0.72 16.29 -4.39
N ASN A 3 1.18 16.17 -5.64
CA ASN A 3 2.49 15.58 -5.95
C ASN A 3 3.67 16.31 -5.30
N ILE A 4 3.58 17.62 -5.17
CA ILE A 4 4.57 18.45 -4.48
C ILE A 4 4.50 18.19 -2.97
N GLY A 5 3.30 17.94 -2.44
CA GLY A 5 3.11 17.53 -1.04
C GLY A 5 3.81 16.22 -0.70
N ILE A 6 3.70 15.19 -1.56
CA ILE A 6 4.42 13.92 -1.38
C ILE A 6 5.94 14.14 -1.45
N ALA A 7 6.41 14.91 -2.43
CA ALA A 7 7.83 15.24 -2.56
C ALA A 7 8.37 15.96 -1.32
N GLY A 8 7.64 16.96 -0.82
CA GLY A 8 7.99 17.71 0.39
C GLY A 8 8.00 16.82 1.64
N LEU A 9 7.05 15.90 1.75
CA LEU A 9 6.96 14.94 2.85
C LEU A 9 8.14 13.95 2.84
N ILE A 10 8.50 13.43 1.66
CA ILE A 10 9.71 12.61 1.46
C ILE A 10 10.96 13.41 1.84
N LEU A 11 11.13 14.61 1.29
CA LEU A 11 12.29 15.46 1.56
C LEU A 11 12.44 15.78 3.05
N TYR A 12 11.34 16.15 3.72
CA TYR A 12 11.30 16.41 5.16
C TYR A 12 11.71 15.18 5.97
N HIS A 13 11.22 14.00 5.60
CA HIS A 13 11.61 12.76 6.25
C HIS A 13 13.12 12.52 6.15
N PHE A 14 13.69 12.57 4.95
CA PHE A 14 15.12 12.36 4.76
C PHE A 14 16.00 13.46 5.38
N TYR A 15 15.52 14.70 5.41
CA TYR A 15 16.19 15.79 6.12
C TYR A 15 16.33 15.48 7.62
N ASN A 16 15.25 15.02 8.26
CA ASN A 16 15.28 14.63 9.68
C ASN A 16 16.20 13.42 9.95
N HIS A 17 16.45 12.59 8.93
CA HIS A 17 17.39 11.47 8.99
C HIS A 17 18.83 11.86 8.59
N LYS A 18 19.15 13.15 8.43
CA LYS A 18 20.46 13.68 8.01
C LYS A 18 20.92 13.18 6.64
N LEU A 19 19.98 12.82 5.77
CA LEU A 19 20.21 12.29 4.42
C LEU A 19 19.75 13.30 3.36
N PHE A 20 20.14 14.58 3.50
CA PHE A 20 19.61 15.68 2.69
C PHE A 20 19.75 15.49 1.17
N ILE A 21 20.95 15.11 0.70
CA ILE A 21 21.20 14.87 -0.74
C ILE A 21 20.32 13.72 -1.25
N PHE A 22 20.22 12.64 -0.48
CA PHE A 22 19.37 11.51 -0.82
C PHE A 22 17.88 11.88 -0.75
N GLY A 23 17.47 12.79 0.13
CA GLY A 23 16.13 13.36 0.19
C GLY A 23 15.77 14.14 -1.06
N TRP A 24 16.69 14.96 -1.58
CA TRP A 24 16.50 15.64 -2.87
C TRP A 24 16.39 14.65 -4.02
N PHE A 25 17.26 13.65 -4.06
CA PHE A 25 17.16 12.56 -5.03
C PHE A 25 15.79 11.89 -4.94
N ALA A 26 15.33 11.50 -3.74
CA ALA A 26 14.05 10.82 -3.54
C ALA A 26 12.84 11.68 -3.95
N ALA A 27 12.87 12.98 -3.63
CA ALA A 27 11.82 13.92 -4.02
C ALA A 27 11.76 14.14 -5.54
N LEU A 28 12.91 14.32 -6.19
CA LEU A 28 13.00 14.46 -7.65
C LEU A 28 12.64 13.15 -8.35
N PHE A 29 13.07 12.01 -7.82
CA PHE A 29 12.71 10.68 -8.32
C PHE A 29 11.20 10.49 -8.28
N TRP A 30 10.53 10.86 -7.18
CA TRP A 30 9.07 10.86 -7.11
C TRP A 30 8.43 11.80 -8.14
N LEU A 31 8.91 13.03 -8.30
CA LEU A 31 8.28 14.01 -9.20
C LEU A 31 8.48 13.69 -10.69
N LEU A 32 9.63 13.13 -11.05
CA LEU A 32 10.08 13.06 -12.45
C LEU A 32 10.07 11.64 -13.04
N ASN A 33 9.80 10.60 -12.24
CA ASN A 33 9.71 9.25 -12.79
C ASN A 33 8.51 9.11 -13.74
N ARG A 34 8.66 8.18 -14.69
CA ARG A 34 7.68 7.87 -15.73
C ARG A 34 6.26 7.66 -15.19
N TRP A 35 6.10 6.94 -14.08
CA TRP A 35 4.79 6.54 -13.58
C TRP A 35 4.07 7.69 -12.88
N THR A 36 4.78 8.52 -12.11
CA THR A 36 4.21 9.75 -11.55
C THR A 36 3.80 10.72 -12.65
N LEU A 37 4.62 10.87 -13.71
CA LEU A 37 4.25 11.71 -14.85
C LEU A 37 3.01 11.16 -15.58
N TYR A 38 2.94 9.85 -15.81
CA TYR A 38 1.78 9.20 -16.42
C TYR A 38 0.49 9.46 -15.65
N VAL A 39 0.48 9.19 -14.34
CA VAL A 39 -0.71 9.40 -13.48
C VAL A 39 -1.07 10.88 -13.39
N THR A 40 -0.10 11.79 -13.55
CA THR A 40 -0.33 13.25 -13.54
C THR A 40 -1.04 13.68 -14.81
N ILE A 41 -0.64 13.14 -15.96
CA ILE A 41 -1.28 13.40 -17.25
C ILE A 41 -2.71 12.82 -17.25
N ASP A 42 -2.90 11.64 -16.68
CA ASP A 42 -4.20 10.96 -16.57
C ASP A 42 -5.15 11.63 -15.54
N ALA A 43 -4.68 12.66 -14.82
CA ALA A 43 -5.41 13.36 -13.76
C ALA A 43 -6.03 12.42 -12.70
N SER A 44 -5.39 11.28 -12.45
CA SER A 44 -5.90 10.29 -11.51
C SER A 44 -5.78 10.76 -10.05
N ILE A 45 -6.73 10.31 -9.23
CA ILE A 45 -6.79 10.57 -7.79
C ILE A 45 -5.83 9.72 -6.95
N ASP A 46 -5.02 8.85 -7.58
CA ASP A 46 -4.01 8.01 -6.89
C ASP A 46 -3.10 8.83 -5.97
N PHE A 47 -2.71 10.05 -6.39
CA PHE A 47 -1.80 10.88 -5.60
C PHE A 47 -2.34 11.26 -4.24
N LEU A 48 -3.65 11.48 -4.13
CA LEU A 48 -4.26 11.81 -2.84
C LEU A 48 -4.22 10.59 -1.92
N ALA A 49 -4.52 9.41 -2.45
CA ALA A 49 -4.45 8.17 -1.70
C ALA A 49 -2.99 7.82 -1.30
N ILE A 50 -2.02 7.99 -2.21
CA ILE A 50 -0.59 7.77 -1.95
C ILE A 50 -0.08 8.75 -0.90
N PHE A 51 -0.49 10.03 -0.95
CA PHE A 51 -0.08 11.02 0.05
C PHE A 51 -0.46 10.57 1.47
N PHE A 52 -1.72 10.21 1.69
CA PHE A 52 -2.17 9.75 3.00
C PHE A 52 -1.56 8.40 3.40
N PHE A 53 -1.29 7.53 2.43
CA PHE A 53 -0.59 6.27 2.66
C PHE A 53 0.84 6.48 3.17
N ILE A 54 1.64 7.32 2.49
CA ILE A 54 3.02 7.59 2.90
C ILE A 54 3.05 8.35 4.24
N LEU A 55 2.17 9.33 4.42
CA LEU A 55 2.03 10.04 5.70
C LEU A 55 1.71 9.07 6.84
N SER A 56 0.81 8.11 6.60
CA SER A 56 0.50 7.06 7.57
C SER A 56 1.74 6.27 7.97
N LEU A 57 2.52 5.77 7.02
CA LEU A 57 3.74 4.99 7.31
C LEU A 57 4.75 5.80 8.13
N MET A 58 4.92 7.09 7.82
CA MET A 58 5.85 7.97 8.54
C MET A 58 5.40 8.30 9.97
N LEU A 59 4.08 8.41 10.18
CA LEU A 59 3.50 8.67 11.50
C LEU A 59 3.48 7.43 12.39
N LEU A 60 3.45 6.24 11.81
CA LEU A 60 3.23 4.98 12.53
C LEU A 60 4.16 4.78 13.75
N PRO A 61 5.48 5.10 13.70
CA PRO A 61 6.35 4.91 14.87
C PRO A 61 6.05 5.85 16.05
N LYS A 62 5.41 7.01 15.81
CA LYS A 62 5.23 8.08 16.83
C LYS A 62 3.77 8.36 17.18
N HIS A 63 2.87 8.28 16.22
CA HIS A 63 1.46 8.68 16.32
C HIS A 63 0.56 7.61 15.68
N LYS A 64 0.48 6.44 16.31
CA LYS A 64 -0.20 5.25 15.78
C LYS A 64 -1.65 5.50 15.39
N PHE A 65 -2.43 6.16 16.24
CA PHE A 65 -3.84 6.47 15.97
C PHE A 65 -4.00 7.33 14.72
N THR A 66 -3.21 8.40 14.60
CA THR A 66 -3.21 9.26 13.42
C THR A 66 -2.76 8.50 12.19
N ALA A 67 -1.75 7.63 12.30
CA ALA A 67 -1.33 6.76 11.21
C ALA A 67 -2.49 5.89 10.71
N PHE A 68 -3.18 5.15 11.60
CA PHE A 68 -4.33 4.31 11.22
C PHE A 68 -5.44 5.11 10.54
N LEU A 69 -5.73 6.33 11.00
CA LEU A 69 -6.71 7.21 10.35
C LEU A 69 -6.24 7.72 8.98
N MET A 70 -4.96 8.06 8.82
CA MET A 70 -4.41 8.44 7.50
C MET A 70 -4.43 7.24 6.54
N PHE A 71 -4.17 6.03 7.02
CA PHE A 71 -4.31 4.82 6.22
C PHE A 71 -5.78 4.56 5.85
N SER A 72 -6.71 4.74 6.78
CA SER A 72 -8.15 4.68 6.53
C SER A 72 -8.58 5.64 5.43
N LEU A 73 -8.07 6.87 5.46
CA LEU A 73 -8.37 7.89 4.46
C LEU A 73 -7.82 7.51 3.08
N SER A 74 -6.60 6.95 3.03
CA SER A 74 -6.03 6.40 1.81
C SER A 74 -6.92 5.32 1.20
N LEU A 75 -7.35 4.34 2.02
CA LEU A 75 -8.24 3.25 1.58
C LEU A 75 -9.61 3.75 1.13
N GLY A 76 -10.14 4.78 1.78
CA GLY A 76 -11.41 5.40 1.43
C GLY A 76 -11.37 6.10 0.07
N ILE A 77 -10.20 6.60 -0.36
CA ILE A 77 -9.99 7.17 -1.69
C ILE A 77 -9.73 6.06 -2.71
N LYS A 78 -8.83 5.12 -2.40
CA LYS A 78 -8.49 4.02 -3.30
C LYS A 78 -8.03 2.78 -2.53
N GLN A 79 -8.68 1.65 -2.82
CA GLN A 79 -8.53 0.41 -2.06
C GLN A 79 -7.25 -0.38 -2.38
N ILE A 80 -6.36 0.10 -3.25
CA ILE A 80 -5.15 -0.64 -3.67
C ILE A 80 -4.28 -1.03 -2.48
N ALA A 81 -4.16 -0.14 -1.48
CA ALA A 81 -3.33 -0.39 -0.30
C ALA A 81 -3.96 -1.39 0.70
N ILE A 82 -5.13 -1.97 0.42
CA ILE A 82 -5.80 -2.93 1.32
C ILE A 82 -4.92 -4.13 1.68
N PHE A 83 -4.00 -4.51 0.78
CA PHE A 83 -3.02 -5.57 1.02
C PHE A 83 -2.04 -5.27 2.16
N LEU A 84 -1.92 -4.01 2.58
CA LEU A 84 -1.10 -3.64 3.74
C LEU A 84 -1.86 -3.71 5.07
N VAL A 85 -3.18 -3.91 5.08
CA VAL A 85 -3.97 -4.03 6.32
C VAL A 85 -3.35 -5.08 7.27
N PRO A 86 -2.97 -6.30 6.82
CA PRO A 86 -2.32 -7.28 7.70
C PRO A 86 -1.03 -6.75 8.34
N LEU A 87 -0.20 -5.98 7.62
CA LEU A 87 1.01 -5.38 8.18
C LEU A 87 0.69 -4.36 9.27
N TYR A 88 -0.30 -3.48 9.05
CA TYR A 88 -0.72 -2.53 10.08
C TYR A 88 -1.23 -3.22 11.35
N LEU A 89 -1.95 -4.33 11.21
CA LEU A 89 -2.41 -5.13 12.35
C LEU A 89 -1.24 -5.83 13.06
N ILE A 90 -0.29 -6.38 12.31
CA ILE A 90 0.95 -6.95 12.88
C ILE A 90 1.72 -5.89 13.67
N TRP A 91 1.86 -4.69 13.15
CA TRP A 91 2.55 -3.60 13.83
C TRP A 91 1.78 -3.07 15.05
N ALA A 92 0.44 -3.03 14.98
CA ALA A 92 -0.40 -2.72 16.13
C ALA A 92 -0.18 -3.75 17.25
N TRP A 93 -0.24 -5.04 16.91
CA TRP A 93 0.03 -6.14 17.84
C TRP A 93 1.42 -6.05 18.47
N GLN A 94 2.46 -5.92 17.65
CA GLN A 94 3.86 -5.92 18.10
C GLN A 94 4.24 -4.70 18.94
N SER A 95 3.49 -3.60 18.82
CA SER A 95 3.79 -2.35 19.50
C SER A 95 2.87 -2.10 20.70
N SER A 96 1.98 -3.03 21.03
CA SER A 96 1.14 -2.98 22.22
C SER A 96 1.96 -3.23 23.47
N GLU A 97 1.69 -2.46 24.53
CA GLU A 97 2.33 -2.60 25.85
C GLU A 97 1.51 -3.51 26.76
N ASP A 98 0.18 -3.37 26.77
CA ASP A 98 -0.70 -4.05 27.72
C ASP A 98 -1.55 -5.15 27.09
N ASN A 99 -2.37 -4.80 26.08
CA ASN A 99 -3.39 -5.69 25.53
C ASN A 99 -3.34 -5.72 24.00
N PRO A 100 -2.54 -6.63 23.41
CA PRO A 100 -2.32 -6.65 21.97
C PRO A 100 -3.58 -6.99 21.18
N VAL A 101 -4.50 -7.77 21.75
CA VAL A 101 -5.79 -8.09 21.12
C VAL A 101 -6.64 -6.82 21.00
N LYS A 102 -6.79 -6.08 22.09
CA LYS A 102 -7.57 -4.83 22.12
C LYS A 102 -6.96 -3.78 21.19
N ASP A 103 -5.66 -3.59 21.23
CA ASP A 103 -4.98 -2.56 20.42
C ASP A 103 -5.05 -2.89 18.93
N THR A 104 -4.93 -4.17 18.56
CA THR A 104 -5.10 -4.63 17.18
C THR A 104 -6.54 -4.46 16.71
N PHE A 105 -7.53 -4.72 17.58
CA PHE A 105 -8.94 -4.50 17.27
C PHE A 105 -9.25 -3.01 17.08
N ILE A 106 -8.73 -2.13 17.94
CA ILE A 106 -8.87 -0.68 17.80
C ILE A 106 -8.21 -0.22 16.48
N ALA A 107 -7.02 -0.72 16.16
CA ALA A 107 -6.36 -0.41 14.89
C ALA A 107 -7.23 -0.82 13.70
N LEU A 108 -7.82 -2.02 13.73
CA LEU A 108 -8.74 -2.48 12.68
C LEU A 108 -9.95 -1.54 12.53
N LEU A 109 -10.59 -1.15 13.63
CA LEU A 109 -11.71 -0.22 13.60
C LEU A 109 -11.32 1.14 12.99
N LEU A 110 -10.17 1.69 13.39
CA LEU A 110 -9.68 2.96 12.85
C LEU A 110 -9.34 2.86 11.37
N ILE A 111 -8.77 1.75 10.92
CA ILE A 111 -8.47 1.53 9.50
C ILE A 111 -9.76 1.44 8.67
N LEU A 112 -10.81 0.82 9.22
CA LEU A 112 -12.07 0.62 8.50
C LEU A 112 -13.05 1.79 8.62
N VAL A 113 -12.83 2.76 9.51
CA VAL A 113 -13.82 3.80 9.80
C VAL A 113 -14.19 4.66 8.60
N ILE A 114 -13.20 5.18 7.85
CA ILE A 114 -13.48 6.05 6.69
C ILE A 114 -14.10 5.25 5.54
N PRO A 115 -13.50 4.12 5.07
CA PRO A 115 -14.14 3.28 4.06
C PRO A 115 -15.54 2.82 4.46
N GLY A 116 -15.75 2.49 5.74
CA GLY A 116 -17.05 2.06 6.26
C GLY A 116 -18.10 3.15 6.21
N ILE A 117 -17.77 4.36 6.70
CA ILE A 117 -18.69 5.50 6.68
C ILE A 117 -19.00 5.93 5.24
N THR A 118 -18.01 6.00 4.37
CA THR A 118 -18.23 6.40 2.96
C THR A 118 -18.99 5.35 2.17
N SER A 119 -18.90 4.08 2.56
CA SER A 119 -19.67 2.99 1.95
C SER A 119 -21.11 2.89 2.43
N LEU A 120 -21.42 3.42 3.62
CA LEU A 120 -22.72 3.24 4.28
C LEU A 120 -23.91 3.69 3.42
N PRO A 121 -23.90 4.85 2.74
CA PRO A 121 -25.02 5.26 1.88
C PRO A 121 -25.30 4.25 0.76
N PHE A 122 -24.26 3.64 0.19
CA PHE A 122 -24.39 2.67 -0.89
C PHE A 122 -24.91 1.32 -0.39
N ILE A 123 -24.49 0.90 0.80
CA ILE A 123 -24.99 -0.32 1.46
C ILE A 123 -26.48 -0.17 1.78
N LEU A 124 -26.89 1.00 2.31
CA LEU A 124 -28.29 1.29 2.63
C LEU A 124 -29.16 1.42 1.37
N TRP A 125 -28.59 1.95 0.28
CA TRP A 125 -29.30 2.09 -0.99
C TRP A 125 -29.49 0.75 -1.71
N ASN A 126 -28.42 -0.03 -1.87
CA ASN A 126 -28.46 -1.35 -2.51
C ASN A 126 -27.23 -2.18 -2.09
N SER A 127 -27.38 -2.97 -1.02
CA SER A 127 -26.31 -3.79 -0.46
C SER A 127 -25.77 -4.82 -1.46
N GLU A 128 -26.64 -5.51 -2.20
CA GLU A 128 -26.25 -6.51 -3.20
C GLU A 128 -25.40 -5.89 -4.31
N GLY A 129 -25.85 -4.76 -4.87
CA GLY A 129 -25.13 -4.02 -5.91
C GLY A 129 -23.77 -3.53 -5.42
N PHE A 130 -23.72 -2.99 -4.19
CA PHE A 130 -22.47 -2.58 -3.56
C PHE A 130 -21.47 -3.73 -3.43
N PHE A 131 -21.86 -4.86 -2.82
CA PHE A 131 -20.93 -5.99 -2.65
C PHE A 131 -20.51 -6.61 -3.99
N LYS A 132 -21.41 -6.71 -4.98
CA LYS A 132 -21.05 -7.16 -6.33
C LYS A 132 -20.02 -6.23 -6.99
N SER A 133 -20.12 -4.92 -6.80
CA SER A 133 -19.14 -3.96 -7.34
C SER A 133 -17.73 -4.13 -6.73
N ILE A 134 -17.65 -4.45 -5.44
CA ILE A 134 -16.38 -4.74 -4.77
C ILE A 134 -15.82 -6.07 -5.29
N LEU A 135 -16.63 -7.13 -5.31
CA LEU A 135 -16.20 -8.45 -5.79
C LEU A 135 -15.76 -8.42 -7.24
N PHE A 136 -16.41 -7.61 -8.08
CA PHE A 136 -16.02 -7.44 -9.48
C PHE A 136 -14.56 -7.03 -9.64
N SER A 137 -14.04 -6.16 -8.74
CA SER A 137 -12.63 -5.77 -8.76
C SER A 137 -11.68 -6.93 -8.43
N ALA A 138 -12.12 -7.87 -7.59
CA ALA A 138 -11.35 -9.05 -7.19
C ALA A 138 -11.42 -10.19 -8.22
N THR A 139 -12.54 -10.31 -8.94
CA THR A 139 -12.78 -11.38 -9.94
C THR A 139 -12.64 -10.89 -11.39
N ARG A 140 -12.11 -9.69 -11.59
CA ARG A 140 -11.94 -9.09 -12.91
C ARG A 140 -11.05 -9.95 -13.79
N ASN A 141 -11.51 -10.22 -15.01
CA ASN A 141 -10.69 -10.87 -16.03
C ASN A 141 -9.57 -9.90 -16.47
N PRO A 142 -8.30 -10.33 -16.57
CA PRO A 142 -7.19 -9.51 -17.06
C PRO A 142 -7.34 -9.01 -18.50
N ASP A 143 -8.22 -9.59 -19.32
CA ASP A 143 -8.44 -9.16 -20.71
C ASP A 143 -8.69 -7.64 -20.82
N GLY A 144 -7.83 -6.94 -21.59
CA GLY A 144 -7.91 -5.49 -21.83
C GLY A 144 -7.00 -4.60 -20.96
N HIS A 145 -6.04 -5.15 -20.22
CA HIS A 145 -5.11 -4.40 -19.36
C HIS A 145 -3.68 -4.46 -19.88
N VAL A 146 -2.69 -4.06 -19.06
CA VAL A 146 -1.28 -4.26 -19.40
C VAL A 146 -1.08 -5.76 -19.64
N ASN A 147 -0.85 -6.15 -20.90
CA ASN A 147 -0.61 -7.54 -21.29
C ASN A 147 0.79 -7.97 -20.83
N ALA A 148 0.93 -8.15 -19.51
CA ALA A 148 2.13 -8.63 -18.86
C ALA A 148 1.94 -10.11 -18.48
N PRO A 149 2.91 -10.98 -18.79
CA PRO A 149 2.92 -12.34 -18.27
C PRO A 149 2.88 -12.33 -16.75
N SER A 150 1.95 -13.08 -16.18
CA SER A 150 1.80 -13.27 -14.73
C SER A 150 1.65 -14.76 -14.44
N LEU A 151 2.07 -15.18 -13.24
CA LEU A 151 2.06 -16.61 -12.88
C LEU A 151 0.65 -17.21 -12.94
N ASP A 152 -0.36 -16.45 -12.51
CA ASP A 152 -1.75 -16.86 -12.58
C ASP A 152 -2.27 -16.93 -14.02
N GLY A 153 -1.86 -15.99 -14.88
CA GLY A 153 -2.09 -16.06 -16.32
C GLY A 153 -1.50 -17.32 -16.97
N LEU A 154 -0.26 -17.68 -16.62
CA LEU A 154 0.39 -18.89 -17.13
C LEU A 154 -0.28 -20.19 -16.64
N ILE A 155 -0.68 -20.24 -15.37
CA ILE A 155 -1.39 -21.41 -14.82
C ILE A 155 -2.75 -21.56 -15.51
N THR A 156 -3.44 -20.45 -15.78
CA THR A 156 -4.75 -20.46 -16.48
C THR A 156 -4.65 -21.08 -17.88
N LEU A 157 -3.53 -20.91 -18.59
CA LEU A 157 -3.30 -21.56 -19.89
C LEU A 157 -3.31 -23.09 -19.79
N SER A 158 -2.81 -23.65 -18.67
CA SER A 158 -2.77 -25.09 -18.45
C SER A 158 -4.00 -25.62 -17.70
N HIS A 159 -4.62 -24.80 -16.86
CA HIS A 159 -5.80 -25.11 -16.07
C HIS A 159 -6.83 -23.98 -16.21
N PRO A 160 -7.72 -24.02 -17.21
CA PRO A 160 -8.67 -22.95 -17.50
C PRO A 160 -9.59 -22.56 -16.33
N ASP A 161 -9.82 -23.47 -15.38
CA ASP A 161 -10.63 -23.21 -14.17
C ASP A 161 -9.89 -22.39 -13.09
N PHE A 162 -8.60 -22.10 -13.29
CA PHE A 162 -7.77 -21.35 -12.34
C PHE A 162 -7.94 -19.83 -12.48
N VAL A 163 -9.18 -19.36 -12.36
CA VAL A 163 -9.56 -17.95 -12.53
C VAL A 163 -10.09 -17.32 -11.24
N GLY A 164 -10.27 -16.00 -11.24
CA GLY A 164 -10.87 -15.25 -10.13
C GLY A 164 -10.03 -15.30 -8.86
N ILE A 165 -10.65 -15.62 -7.71
CA ILE A 165 -9.97 -15.62 -6.40
C ILE A 165 -8.87 -16.67 -6.32
N LYS A 166 -9.07 -17.86 -6.92
CA LYS A 166 -8.07 -18.94 -6.94
C LYS A 166 -6.78 -18.49 -7.61
N ALA A 167 -6.89 -17.70 -8.69
CA ALA A 167 -5.78 -17.09 -9.40
C ALA A 167 -4.90 -16.20 -8.51
N LYS A 168 -5.45 -15.64 -7.41
CA LYS A 168 -4.71 -14.78 -6.48
C LYS A 168 -3.96 -15.56 -5.41
N LEU A 169 -4.13 -16.89 -5.31
CA LEU A 169 -3.47 -17.70 -4.29
C LEU A 169 -1.94 -17.60 -4.32
N PRO A 170 -1.24 -17.66 -5.48
CA PRO A 170 0.22 -17.51 -5.51
C PRO A 170 0.68 -16.15 -4.97
N MET A 171 -0.01 -15.07 -5.33
CA MET A 171 0.24 -13.73 -4.79
C MET A 171 0.11 -13.71 -3.27
N LEU A 172 -0.99 -14.25 -2.73
CA LEU A 172 -1.26 -14.28 -1.29
C LEU A 172 -0.23 -15.15 -0.54
N LEU A 173 0.23 -16.24 -1.13
CA LEU A 173 1.28 -17.09 -0.53
C LEU A 173 2.61 -16.33 -0.41
N VAL A 174 3.07 -15.68 -1.48
CA VAL A 174 4.32 -14.89 -1.44
C VAL A 174 4.16 -13.70 -0.49
N MET A 175 3.00 -13.04 -0.50
CA MET A 175 2.71 -11.92 0.39
C MET A 175 2.71 -12.35 1.87
N SER A 176 2.23 -13.56 2.16
CA SER A 176 2.29 -14.14 3.52
C SER A 176 3.72 -14.32 4.02
N LEU A 177 4.69 -14.61 3.15
CA LEU A 177 6.11 -14.64 3.54
C LEU A 177 6.62 -13.27 3.97
N VAL A 178 6.17 -12.19 3.31
CA VAL A 178 6.47 -10.80 3.75
C VAL A 178 5.89 -10.54 5.13
N PHE A 179 4.64 -10.95 5.36
CA PHE A 179 3.98 -10.80 6.66
C PHE A 179 4.70 -11.57 7.77
N LEU A 180 5.13 -12.81 7.52
CA LEU A 180 5.90 -13.60 8.47
C LEU A 180 7.26 -12.96 8.80
N SER A 181 7.95 -12.41 7.80
CA SER A 181 9.21 -11.67 8.00
C SER A 181 8.98 -10.41 8.85
N ALA A 182 7.90 -9.67 8.61
CA ALA A 182 7.51 -8.52 9.43
C ALA A 182 7.12 -8.93 10.87
N MET A 183 6.38 -10.03 11.04
CA MET A 183 6.05 -10.61 12.36
C MET A 183 7.30 -11.00 13.15
N LYS A 184 8.33 -11.48 12.47
CA LYS A 184 9.65 -11.80 13.05
C LYS A 184 10.58 -10.58 13.18
N ARG A 185 10.11 -9.38 12.82
CA ARG A 185 10.88 -8.12 12.83
C ARG A 185 12.18 -8.17 12.01
N GLN A 186 12.22 -9.02 10.97
CA GLN A 186 13.38 -9.18 10.10
C GLN A 186 13.52 -8.04 9.07
N ILE A 187 12.41 -7.36 8.78
CA ILE A 187 12.31 -6.27 7.82
C ILE A 187 11.56 -5.09 8.44
N GLY A 188 11.92 -3.88 8.03
CA GLY A 188 11.32 -2.64 8.53
C GLY A 188 9.94 -2.33 7.95
N ILE A 189 9.36 -1.20 8.38
CA ILE A 189 8.01 -0.75 8.01
C ILE A 189 7.96 -0.46 6.51
N TYR A 190 8.90 0.35 6.00
CA TYR A 190 8.94 0.75 4.60
C TYR A 190 9.31 -0.43 3.70
N THR A 191 10.24 -1.28 4.13
CA THR A 191 10.63 -2.48 3.39
C THR A 191 9.47 -3.46 3.28
N SER A 192 8.71 -3.70 4.36
CA SER A 192 7.53 -4.57 4.32
C SER A 192 6.44 -4.02 3.40
N ALA A 193 6.20 -2.71 3.44
CA ALA A 193 5.26 -2.03 2.56
C ALA A 193 5.68 -2.15 1.08
N LEU A 194 6.96 -1.90 0.79
CA LEU A 194 7.54 -2.03 -0.55
C LEU A 194 7.38 -3.45 -1.08
N LEU A 195 7.75 -4.46 -0.30
CA LEU A 195 7.67 -5.86 -0.70
C LEU A 195 6.22 -6.30 -0.92
N THR A 196 5.30 -5.90 -0.05
CA THR A 196 3.86 -6.21 -0.21
C THR A 196 3.31 -5.63 -1.51
N MET A 197 3.59 -4.34 -1.77
CA MET A 197 3.15 -3.70 -3.01
C MET A 197 3.84 -4.27 -4.24
N SER A 198 5.10 -4.67 -4.13
CA SER A 198 5.83 -5.34 -5.21
C SER A 198 5.24 -6.71 -5.52
N VAL A 199 4.91 -7.52 -4.51
CA VAL A 199 4.24 -8.81 -4.71
C VAL A 199 2.90 -8.61 -5.40
N PHE A 200 2.11 -7.61 -4.97
CA PHE A 200 0.87 -7.25 -5.65
C PHE A 200 1.09 -6.91 -7.12
N LEU A 201 2.07 -6.04 -7.45
CA LEU A 201 2.35 -5.66 -8.84
C LEU A 201 2.85 -6.81 -9.70
N GLN A 202 3.59 -7.78 -9.14
CA GLN A 202 4.24 -8.82 -9.93
C GLN A 202 3.39 -10.09 -10.09
N PHE A 203 2.49 -10.37 -9.15
CA PHE A 203 1.70 -11.61 -9.13
C PHE A 203 0.22 -11.40 -9.42
N ASN A 204 -0.24 -10.17 -9.56
CA ASN A 204 -1.62 -9.90 -9.94
C ASN A 204 -1.73 -9.81 -11.46
N SER A 205 -2.54 -10.66 -12.10
CA SER A 205 -2.83 -10.53 -13.54
C SER A 205 -3.56 -9.23 -13.95
N VAL A 206 -4.28 -8.57 -13.03
CA VAL A 206 -5.02 -7.34 -13.32
C VAL A 206 -4.20 -6.14 -12.87
N ILE A 207 -3.40 -5.59 -13.78
CA ILE A 207 -2.50 -4.45 -13.50
C ILE A 207 -2.86 -3.26 -14.38
N PHE A 208 -2.90 -2.08 -13.76
CA PHE A 208 -3.01 -0.80 -14.43
C PHE A 208 -1.71 -0.02 -14.30
N ASN A 209 -1.39 0.80 -15.29
CA ASN A 209 -0.18 1.65 -15.29
C ASN A 209 -0.07 2.54 -14.04
N GLN A 210 -1.21 2.98 -13.50
CA GLN A 210 -1.26 3.79 -12.27
C GLN A 210 -0.76 3.04 -11.03
N TYR A 211 -0.79 1.70 -11.00
CA TYR A 211 -0.38 0.93 -9.84
C TYR A 211 1.12 1.00 -9.59
N PHE A 212 1.93 1.14 -10.64
CA PHE A 212 3.38 1.29 -10.51
C PHE A 212 3.77 2.53 -9.69
N CYS A 213 2.95 3.59 -9.74
CA CYS A 213 3.17 4.82 -8.99
C CYS A 213 3.16 4.59 -7.46
N TRP A 214 2.43 3.58 -6.97
CA TRP A 214 2.34 3.28 -5.53
C TRP A 214 3.63 2.72 -4.94
N VAL A 215 4.48 2.09 -5.75
CA VAL A 215 5.77 1.51 -5.32
C VAL A 215 6.90 2.53 -5.35
N VAL A 216 6.85 3.50 -6.27
CA VAL A 216 7.88 4.52 -6.46
C VAL A 216 8.33 5.20 -5.16
N PRO A 217 7.44 5.77 -4.32
CA PRO A 217 7.88 6.48 -3.11
C PRO A 217 8.44 5.52 -2.05
N LEU A 218 8.06 4.23 -2.08
CA LEU A 218 8.55 3.24 -1.13
C LEU A 218 9.99 2.82 -1.40
N LEU A 219 10.48 2.92 -2.64
CA LEU A 219 11.86 2.58 -3.01
C LEU A 219 12.92 3.39 -2.22
N PRO A 220 12.91 4.74 -2.24
CA PRO A 220 13.85 5.51 -1.42
C PRO A 220 13.58 5.31 0.07
N LEU A 221 12.31 5.25 0.50
CA LEU A 221 11.96 5.08 1.92
C LEU A 221 12.50 3.77 2.51
N ALA A 222 12.37 2.64 1.80
CA ALA A 222 12.93 1.36 2.22
C ALA A 222 14.46 1.40 2.30
N SER A 223 15.13 2.08 1.35
CA SER A 223 16.58 2.29 1.39
C SER A 223 17.03 3.00 2.68
N CYS A 224 16.21 3.90 3.23
CA CYS A 224 16.50 4.60 4.49
C CYS A 224 16.63 3.66 5.69
N GLU A 225 15.97 2.50 5.68
CA GLU A 225 16.00 1.54 6.81
C GLU A 225 17.29 0.73 6.84
N ILE A 226 17.96 0.59 5.69
CA ILE A 226 19.19 -0.19 5.53
C ILE A 226 20.43 0.67 5.75
N LEU A 227 20.33 1.98 5.50
CA LEU A 227 21.45 2.89 5.68
C LEU A 227 21.83 2.99 7.17
N PRO A 228 23.14 2.94 7.50
CA PRO A 228 23.59 3.08 8.88
C PRO A 228 23.13 4.42 9.41
N LYS A 229 22.41 4.40 10.55
CA LYS A 229 22.11 5.63 11.28
C LYS A 229 23.45 6.23 11.68
N LYS A 230 23.79 7.41 11.15
CA LYS A 230 24.94 8.16 11.65
C LYS A 230 24.66 8.42 13.14
N ASP A 231 25.39 7.73 14.01
CA ASP A 231 25.32 7.94 15.45
C ASP A 231 25.43 9.45 15.72
N ALA A 232 24.47 9.96 16.49
CA ALA A 232 24.55 11.31 17.00
C ALA A 232 25.76 11.38 17.94
N LYS A 233 26.88 11.85 17.42
CA LYS A 233 27.88 12.56 18.22
C LYS A 233 27.37 13.96 18.48
#